data_AF-A0A850TGH8-F1
#
_entry.id   AF-A0A850TGH8-F1
#
_cell.length_a   1.000
_cell.length_b   1.000
_cell.length_c   1.000
_cell.angle_alpha   90.00
_cell.angle_beta   90.00
_cell.angle_gamma   90.00
#
_symmetry.space_group_name_H-M   'P 1'
#
loop_
_entity.id
_entity.type
_entity.pdbx_description
1 polymer ?
#
loop_
_entity_poly.entity_id
_entity_poly.type
_entity_poly.pdbx_seq_one_letter_code
_entity_poly.pdbx_strand_id
1 'polypeptide(L)'
;YFLLCVNYFFYGETVADYFATFVQRREQLQFLIRYHRFISFALYLTGFCMFVLSLVKKHYRLQFYMFAWTHVTLLITVTQSHLVIQNLFEGMIWFLVPISSVICNDITAYIFGFFFGRTPLIKLSPKKTWEGFIGGFFSTVVFGFIFSYFLAQHQYFVCPVEYNSETNRFVTECEPSELFQMKKYSVPPLLQAVLGW
;
A
#
# COMPACT_ATOMS: atom_id res chain seq x y z
N TYR A 1 13.45 9.58 -17.69
CA TYR A 1 14.26 8.38 -17.95
C TYR A 1 14.26 7.44 -16.75
N PHE A 2 14.95 7.78 -15.64
CA PHE A 2 15.05 6.89 -14.47
C PHE A 2 13.72 6.39 -13.91
N LEU A 3 12.67 7.24 -13.89
CA LEU A 3 11.31 6.81 -13.52
C LEU A 3 10.85 5.59 -14.32
N LEU A 4 11.01 5.59 -15.64
CA LEU A 4 10.59 4.47 -16.49
C LEU A 4 11.42 3.22 -16.21
N CYS A 5 12.73 3.37 -15.97
CA CYS A 5 13.61 2.23 -15.66
C CYS A 5 13.22 1.58 -14.33
N VAL A 6 13.01 2.38 -13.29
CA VAL A 6 12.63 1.89 -11.96
C VAL A 6 11.22 1.29 -11.97
N ASN A 7 10.27 1.92 -12.69
CA ASN A 7 8.93 1.34 -12.86
C ASN A 7 8.98 0.02 -13.63
N TYR A 8 9.71 -0.04 -14.75
CA TYR A 8 9.87 -1.29 -15.51
C TYR A 8 10.45 -2.41 -14.64
N PHE A 9 11.43 -2.10 -13.78
CA PHE A 9 11.98 -3.05 -12.83
C PHE A 9 10.92 -3.59 -11.85
N PHE A 10 10.31 -2.74 -11.02
CA PHE A 10 9.36 -3.19 -9.99
C PHE A 10 8.06 -3.76 -10.54
N TYR A 11 7.45 -3.10 -11.54
CA TYR A 11 6.19 -3.56 -12.12
C TYR A 11 6.38 -4.77 -13.02
N GLY A 12 7.53 -4.89 -13.69
CA GLY A 12 7.82 -6.05 -14.53
C GLY A 12 7.94 -7.35 -13.72
N GLU A 13 8.54 -7.31 -12.52
CA GLU A 13 8.55 -8.47 -11.61
C GLU A 13 7.13 -8.81 -11.14
N THR A 14 6.36 -7.81 -10.70
CA THR A 14 4.96 -8.01 -10.27
C THR A 14 4.11 -8.64 -11.39
N VAL A 15 4.22 -8.11 -12.61
CA VAL A 15 3.48 -8.66 -13.76
C VAL A 15 3.95 -10.08 -14.09
N ALA A 16 5.24 -10.37 -13.97
CA ALA A 16 5.75 -11.70 -14.20
C ALA A 16 5.17 -12.71 -13.19
N ASP A 17 5.09 -12.36 -11.91
CA ASP A 17 4.60 -13.26 -10.86
C ASP A 17 3.09 -13.50 -10.97
N TYR A 18 2.28 -12.44 -11.10
CA TYR A 18 0.81 -12.56 -11.10
C TYR A 18 0.22 -12.99 -12.46
N PHE A 19 0.93 -12.72 -13.56
CA PHE A 19 0.44 -12.94 -14.92
C PHE A 19 1.30 -13.90 -15.74
N ALA A 20 2.16 -14.70 -15.10
CA ALA A 20 3.07 -15.63 -15.77
C ALA A 20 2.37 -16.46 -16.87
N THR A 21 1.22 -17.05 -16.54
CA THR A 21 0.45 -17.93 -17.43
C THR A 21 -0.16 -17.18 -18.63
N PHE A 22 -0.71 -16.00 -18.41
CA PHE A 22 -1.25 -15.15 -19.47
C PHE A 22 -0.14 -14.67 -20.42
N VAL A 23 0.97 -14.23 -19.84
CA VAL A 23 2.08 -13.61 -20.59
C VAL A 23 2.88 -14.65 -21.37
N GLN A 24 2.99 -15.89 -20.86
CA GLN A 24 3.61 -17.00 -21.59
C GLN A 24 2.90 -17.35 -22.91
N ARG A 25 1.68 -16.88 -23.15
CA ARG A 25 0.98 -17.13 -24.41
C ARG A 25 1.49 -16.29 -25.59
N ARG A 26 2.30 -15.26 -25.34
CA ARG A 26 2.81 -14.33 -26.36
C ARG A 26 4.34 -14.35 -26.39
N GLU A 27 4.94 -14.82 -27.48
CA GLU A 27 6.40 -14.93 -27.64
C GLU A 27 7.14 -13.61 -27.39
N GLN A 28 6.58 -12.48 -27.82
CA GLN A 28 7.18 -11.16 -27.62
C GLN A 28 7.29 -10.76 -26.14
N LEU A 29 6.27 -11.08 -25.33
CA LEU A 29 6.31 -10.74 -23.91
C LEU A 29 7.14 -11.74 -23.11
N GLN A 30 7.24 -13.00 -23.55
CA GLN A 30 8.15 -13.98 -22.96
C GLN A 30 9.60 -13.50 -23.01
N PHE A 31 10.04 -12.93 -24.13
CA PHE A 31 11.39 -12.36 -24.24
C PHE A 31 11.60 -11.24 -23.21
N LEU A 32 10.64 -10.32 -23.08
CA LEU A 32 10.70 -9.21 -22.12
C LEU A 32 10.82 -9.69 -20.68
N ILE A 33 10.05 -10.70 -20.26
CA ILE A 33 10.11 -11.26 -18.90
C ILE A 33 11.42 -12.02 -18.69
N ARG A 34 11.82 -12.87 -19.63
CA ARG A 34 13.02 -13.71 -19.52
C ARG A 34 14.30 -12.87 -19.34
N TYR A 35 14.39 -11.75 -20.05
CA TYR A 35 15.54 -10.85 -19.98
C TYR A 35 15.26 -9.58 -19.17
N HIS A 36 14.17 -9.54 -18.40
CA HIS A 36 13.72 -8.36 -17.66
C HIS A 36 14.81 -7.73 -16.80
N ARG A 37 15.51 -8.55 -15.99
CA ARG A 37 16.60 -8.07 -15.10
C ARG A 37 17.76 -7.48 -15.89
N PHE A 38 18.11 -8.10 -17.02
CA PHE A 38 19.18 -7.63 -17.90
C PHE A 38 18.80 -6.32 -18.60
N ILE A 39 17.58 -6.24 -19.15
CA ILE A 39 17.05 -5.04 -19.80
C ILE A 39 16.98 -3.89 -18.79
N SER A 40 16.48 -4.13 -17.59
CA SER A 40 16.42 -3.15 -16.50
C SER A 40 17.80 -2.60 -16.14
N PHE A 41 18.78 -3.49 -15.99
CA PHE A 41 20.17 -3.11 -15.71
C PHE A 41 20.78 -2.27 -16.84
N ALA A 42 20.61 -2.69 -18.10
CA ALA A 42 21.13 -1.98 -19.26
C ALA A 42 20.50 -0.59 -19.42
N LEU A 43 19.18 -0.46 -19.20
CA LEU A 43 18.49 0.83 -19.19
C LEU A 43 19.04 1.73 -18.09
N TYR A 44 19.16 1.23 -16.86
CA TYR A 44 19.68 2.04 -15.75
C TYR A 44 21.12 2.53 -16.02
N LEU A 45 22.00 1.65 -16.52
CA LEU A 45 23.37 1.99 -16.88
C LEU A 45 23.42 3.05 -17.99
N THR A 46 22.57 2.92 -19.01
CA THR A 46 22.47 3.91 -20.09
C THR A 46 22.06 5.28 -19.54
N GLY A 47 21.07 5.33 -18.65
CA GLY A 47 20.65 6.57 -17.98
C GLY A 47 21.77 7.20 -17.16
N PHE A 48 22.54 6.39 -16.45
CA PHE A 48 23.70 6.85 -15.70
C PHE A 48 24.78 7.44 -16.61
N CYS A 49 25.13 6.76 -17.71
CA CYS A 49 26.05 7.29 -18.71
C CYS A 49 25.55 8.61 -19.32
N MET A 50 24.26 8.69 -19.68
CA MET A 50 23.66 9.94 -20.17
C MET A 50 23.76 11.07 -19.15
N PHE A 51 23.54 10.79 -17.86
CA PHE A 51 23.71 11.78 -16.79
C PHE A 51 25.16 12.29 -16.71
N VAL A 52 26.15 11.38 -16.74
CA VAL A 52 27.58 11.74 -16.71
C VAL A 52 27.96 12.59 -17.93
N LEU A 53 27.47 12.24 -19.12
CA LEU A 53 27.71 13.01 -20.34
C LEU A 53 27.01 14.38 -20.34
N SER A 54 25.91 14.53 -19.60
CA SER A 54 25.16 15.78 -19.43
C SER A 54 25.78 16.74 -18.40
N LEU A 55 26.91 16.38 -17.78
CA LEU A 55 27.53 17.20 -16.74
C LEU A 55 28.14 18.49 -17.32
N VAL A 56 27.68 19.65 -16.84
CA VAL A 56 28.14 20.97 -17.30
C VAL A 56 29.04 21.61 -16.23
N LYS A 57 30.21 22.09 -16.64
CA LYS A 57 31.16 22.81 -15.77
C LYS A 57 30.46 23.98 -15.06
N LYS A 58 30.87 24.27 -13.82
CA LYS A 58 30.27 25.24 -12.87
C LYS A 58 28.93 24.83 -12.22
N HIS A 59 28.16 23.91 -12.79
CA HIS A 59 26.85 23.50 -12.26
C HIS A 59 26.81 22.10 -11.61
N TYR A 60 27.97 21.45 -11.45
CA TYR A 60 28.05 20.07 -10.94
C TYR A 60 27.30 19.87 -9.62
N ARG A 61 27.45 20.78 -8.64
CA ARG A 61 26.78 20.65 -7.34
C ARG A 61 25.26 20.59 -7.48
N LEU A 62 24.68 21.42 -8.35
CA LEU A 62 23.24 21.44 -8.58
C LEU A 62 22.78 20.17 -9.31
N GLN A 63 23.53 19.73 -10.32
CA GLN A 63 23.20 18.51 -11.08
C GLN A 63 23.24 17.26 -10.20
N PHE A 64 24.26 17.12 -9.34
CA PHE A 64 24.32 16.02 -8.37
C PHE A 64 23.21 16.11 -7.32
N TYR A 65 22.86 17.31 -6.85
CA TYR A 65 21.74 17.49 -5.93
C TYR A 65 20.41 17.06 -6.55
N MET A 66 20.12 17.50 -7.77
CA MET A 66 18.93 17.09 -8.53
C MET A 66 18.93 15.59 -8.82
N PHE A 67 20.09 15.02 -9.16
CA PHE A 67 20.23 13.58 -9.36
C PHE A 67 19.95 12.79 -8.08
N ALA A 68 20.49 13.21 -6.94
CA ALA A 68 20.21 12.57 -5.66
C ALA A 68 18.72 12.68 -5.29
N TRP A 69 18.12 13.87 -5.43
CA TRP A 69 16.70 14.07 -5.13
C TRP A 69 15.77 13.27 -6.04
N THR A 70 16.10 13.13 -7.31
CA THR A 70 15.32 12.27 -8.20
C THR A 70 15.38 10.82 -7.75
N HIS A 71 16.55 10.29 -7.35
CA HIS A 71 16.67 8.92 -6.84
C HIS A 71 15.95 8.72 -5.51
N VAL A 72 16.05 9.68 -4.58
CA VAL A 72 15.30 9.65 -3.30
C VAL A 72 13.80 9.68 -3.55
N THR A 73 13.33 10.56 -4.44
CA THR A 73 11.90 10.66 -4.78
C THR A 73 11.41 9.37 -5.45
N LEU A 74 12.21 8.78 -6.33
CA LEU A 74 11.87 7.50 -6.98
C LEU A 74 11.82 6.35 -5.98
N LEU A 75 12.78 6.29 -5.06
CA LEU A 75 12.78 5.29 -3.99
C LEU A 75 11.51 5.41 -3.13
N ILE A 76 11.14 6.62 -2.72
CA ILE A 76 9.96 6.82 -1.88
C ILE A 76 8.68 6.51 -2.64
N THR A 77 8.50 7.08 -3.84
CA THR A 77 7.21 7.00 -4.57
C THR A 77 7.00 5.65 -5.25
N VAL A 78 8.01 5.11 -5.93
CA VAL A 78 7.86 3.85 -6.69
C VAL A 78 7.77 2.67 -5.74
N THR A 79 8.63 2.58 -4.72
CA THR A 79 8.57 1.46 -3.76
C THR A 79 7.27 1.47 -2.97
N GLN A 80 6.77 2.63 -2.52
CA GLN A 80 5.43 2.71 -1.92
C GLN A 80 4.35 2.20 -2.87
N SER A 81 4.35 2.65 -4.13
CA SER A 81 3.33 2.24 -5.10
C SER A 81 3.35 0.73 -5.36
N HIS A 82 4.54 0.13 -5.45
CA HIS A 82 4.73 -1.31 -5.65
C HIS A 82 4.21 -2.10 -4.45
N LEU A 83 4.55 -1.69 -3.22
CA LEU A 83 4.07 -2.34 -2.00
C LEU A 83 2.55 -2.24 -1.85
N VAL A 84 1.95 -1.09 -2.21
CA VAL A 84 0.49 -0.92 -2.19
C VAL A 84 -0.19 -1.88 -3.16
N ILE A 85 0.38 -2.05 -4.36
CA ILE A 85 -0.15 -2.97 -5.37
C ILE A 85 -0.02 -4.43 -4.92
N GLN A 86 1.10 -4.82 -4.31
CA GLN A 86 1.26 -6.16 -3.73
C GLN A 86 0.21 -6.43 -2.65
N ASN A 87 -0.02 -5.48 -1.73
CA ASN A 87 -1.07 -5.60 -0.73
C ASN A 87 -2.47 -5.71 -1.35
N LEU A 88 -2.74 -4.98 -2.44
CA LEU A 88 -4.01 -5.04 -3.16
C LEU A 88 -4.26 -6.42 -3.78
N PHE A 89 -3.22 -7.03 -4.36
CA PHE A 89 -3.32 -8.37 -4.95
C PHE A 89 -3.48 -9.49 -3.90
N GLU A 90 -2.90 -9.34 -2.72
CA GLU A 90 -3.11 -10.25 -1.57
C GLU A 90 -4.52 -10.11 -0.97
N GLY A 91 -5.13 -8.93 -1.06
CA GLY A 91 -6.53 -8.70 -0.69
C GLY A 91 -6.88 -7.22 -0.59
N MET A 92 -8.02 -6.82 -1.17
CA MET A 92 -8.46 -5.42 -1.17
C MET A 92 -8.70 -4.86 0.23
N ILE A 93 -8.98 -5.71 1.21
CA ILE A 93 -9.18 -5.31 2.61
C ILE A 93 -7.96 -4.58 3.19
N TRP A 94 -6.74 -4.97 2.81
CA TRP A 94 -5.49 -4.34 3.26
C TRP A 94 -5.32 -2.92 2.73
N PHE A 95 -6.03 -2.57 1.66
CA PHE A 95 -6.07 -1.22 1.11
C PHE A 95 -7.25 -0.40 1.66
N LEU A 96 -8.45 -0.99 1.71
CA LEU A 96 -9.68 -0.30 2.08
C LEU A 96 -9.73 0.06 3.58
N VAL A 97 -9.30 -0.84 4.46
CA VAL A 97 -9.37 -0.61 5.91
C VAL A 97 -8.46 0.55 6.35
N PRO A 98 -7.18 0.63 5.97
CA PRO A 98 -6.32 1.75 6.36
C PRO A 98 -6.82 3.10 5.81
N ILE A 99 -7.25 3.15 4.54
CA ILE A 99 -7.68 4.40 3.91
C ILE A 99 -8.97 4.90 4.55
N SER A 100 -9.97 4.04 4.70
CA SER A 100 -11.23 4.41 5.35
C SER A 100 -11.03 4.81 6.80
N SER A 101 -10.11 4.15 7.52
CA SER A 101 -9.74 4.50 8.90
C SER A 101 -9.16 5.91 9.01
N VAL A 102 -8.26 6.31 8.11
CA VAL A 102 -7.69 7.67 8.07
C VAL A 102 -8.77 8.71 7.75
N ILE A 103 -9.64 8.43 6.76
CA ILE A 103 -10.74 9.33 6.41
C ILE A 103 -11.72 9.50 7.58
N CYS A 104 -12.11 8.39 8.22
CA CYS A 104 -12.99 8.40 9.38
C CYS A 104 -12.36 9.16 10.54
N ASN A 105 -11.05 8.98 10.78
CA ASN A 105 -10.32 9.72 11.81
C ASN A 105 -10.38 11.22 11.56
N ASP A 106 -10.09 11.68 10.35
CA ASP A 106 -10.06 13.12 10.05
C ASP A 106 -11.44 13.76 10.17
N ILE A 107 -12.49 13.09 9.66
CA ILE A 107 -13.88 13.55 9.78
C ILE A 107 -14.29 13.62 11.25
N THR A 108 -14.02 12.57 12.01
CA THR A 108 -14.50 12.44 13.39
C THR A 108 -13.72 13.35 14.33
N ALA A 109 -12.40 13.49 14.14
CA ALA A 109 -11.59 14.46 14.87
C ALA A 109 -12.05 15.90 14.62
N TYR A 110 -12.47 16.21 13.39
CA TYR A 110 -13.07 17.50 13.07
C TYR A 110 -14.42 17.71 13.79
N ILE A 111 -15.32 16.71 13.76
CA ILE A 111 -16.63 16.79 14.41
C ILE A 111 -16.48 16.98 15.93
N PHE A 112 -15.70 16.13 16.60
CA PHE A 112 -15.47 16.27 18.05
C PHE A 112 -14.70 17.54 18.39
N GLY A 113 -13.75 17.95 17.54
CA GLY A 113 -13.03 19.20 17.69
C GLY A 113 -13.93 20.43 17.57
N PHE A 114 -14.94 20.40 16.71
CA PHE A 114 -15.91 21.48 16.56
C PHE A 114 -16.88 21.58 17.74
N PHE A 115 -17.41 20.45 18.22
CA PHE A 115 -18.41 20.45 19.31
C PHE A 115 -17.80 20.58 20.71
N PHE A 116 -16.66 19.94 20.97
CA PHE A 116 -16.06 19.81 22.30
C PHE A 116 -14.66 20.43 22.42
N GLY A 117 -14.13 21.02 21.35
CA GLY A 117 -12.78 21.56 21.32
C GLY A 117 -12.61 22.76 22.23
N ARG A 118 -11.88 22.58 23.33
CA ARG A 118 -11.52 23.66 24.27
C ARG A 118 -10.02 23.80 24.42
N THR A 119 -9.28 22.70 24.33
CA THR A 119 -7.83 22.69 24.56
C THR A 119 -7.06 22.45 23.26
N PRO A 120 -6.22 23.40 22.79
CA PRO A 120 -5.44 23.22 21.57
C PRO A 120 -4.32 22.19 21.76
N LEU A 121 -4.15 21.31 20.77
CA LEU A 121 -3.15 20.23 20.76
C LEU A 121 -1.73 20.77 20.53
N ILE A 122 -1.57 21.71 19.58
CA ILE A 122 -0.27 22.26 19.18
C ILE A 122 -0.39 23.76 18.94
N LYS A 123 0.56 24.55 19.46
CA LYS A 123 0.59 26.03 19.28
C LYS A 123 0.68 26.47 17.82
N LEU A 124 1.31 25.66 16.97
CA LEU A 124 1.41 25.88 15.53
C LEU A 124 0.06 25.68 14.80
N SER A 125 -0.87 24.90 15.36
CA SER A 125 -2.17 24.62 14.75
C SER A 125 -3.28 24.77 15.81
N PRO A 126 -3.70 26.01 16.11
CA PRO A 126 -4.65 26.28 17.19
C PRO A 126 -6.05 25.70 16.96
N LYS A 127 -6.35 25.25 15.73
CA LYS A 127 -7.61 24.59 15.36
C LYS A 127 -7.65 23.10 15.67
N LYS A 128 -6.51 22.45 15.93
CA LYS A 128 -6.47 21.04 16.36
C LYS A 128 -6.62 20.99 17.87
N THR A 129 -7.57 20.22 18.38
CA THR A 129 -7.86 20.12 19.82
C THR A 129 -7.57 18.72 20.36
N TRP A 130 -7.24 18.64 21.66
CA TRP A 130 -7.03 17.35 22.34
C TRP A 130 -8.31 16.53 22.38
N GLU A 131 -9.45 17.17 22.59
CA GLU A 131 -10.75 16.50 22.62
C GLU A 131 -11.11 15.90 21.25
N GLY A 132 -10.79 16.62 20.17
CA GLY A 132 -10.94 16.12 18.81
C GLY A 132 -10.03 14.92 18.52
N PHE A 133 -8.78 14.96 18.98
CA PHE A 133 -7.83 13.85 18.81
C PHE A 133 -8.31 12.57 19.52
N ILE A 134 -8.75 12.68 20.79
CA ILE A 134 -9.24 11.54 21.58
C ILE A 134 -10.55 10.99 21.00
N GLY A 135 -11.48 11.87 20.62
CA GLY A 135 -12.74 11.49 19.99
C GLY A 135 -12.55 10.81 18.64
N GLY A 136 -11.63 11.32 17.82
CA GLY A 136 -11.21 10.70 16.56
C GLY A 136 -10.63 9.31 16.80
N PHE A 137 -9.67 9.17 17.71
CA PHE A 137 -9.06 7.88 18.04
C PHE A 137 -10.08 6.81 18.45
N PHE A 138 -10.95 7.11 19.42
CA PHE A 138 -11.94 6.14 19.89
C PHE A 138 -12.92 5.75 18.78
N SER A 139 -13.39 6.74 18.01
CA SER A 139 -14.34 6.49 16.93
C SER A 139 -13.74 5.70 15.79
N THR A 140 -12.48 5.96 15.43
CA THR A 140 -11.75 5.20 14.41
C THR A 140 -11.49 3.77 14.83
N VAL A 141 -11.19 3.51 16.11
CA VAL A 141 -11.05 2.13 16.63
C VAL A 141 -12.37 1.37 16.48
N VAL A 142 -13.48 1.96 16.94
CA VAL A 142 -14.82 1.35 16.82
C VAL A 142 -15.20 1.14 15.35
N PHE A 143 -14.98 2.15 14.51
CA PHE A 143 -15.23 2.08 13.06
C PHE A 143 -14.39 0.97 12.41
N GLY A 144 -13.11 0.86 12.75
CA GLY A 144 -12.21 -0.17 12.24
C GLY A 144 -12.72 -1.57 12.53
N PHE A 145 -13.14 -1.86 13.77
CA PHE A 145 -13.72 -3.16 14.13
C PHE A 145 -14.99 -3.47 13.33
N ILE A 146 -15.92 -2.53 13.25
CA ILE A 146 -17.20 -2.72 12.54
C ILE A 146 -16.97 -2.89 11.03
N PHE A 147 -16.12 -2.05 10.45
CA PHE A 147 -15.85 -2.04 9.01
C PHE A 147 -15.07 -3.28 8.56
N SER A 148 -14.05 -3.69 9.32
CA SER A 148 -13.35 -4.95 9.07
C SER A 148 -14.27 -6.16 9.17
N TYR A 149 -15.18 -6.19 10.16
CA TYR A 149 -16.17 -7.27 10.28
C TYR A 149 -17.11 -7.33 9.06
N PHE A 150 -17.59 -6.17 8.57
CA PHE A 150 -18.44 -6.10 7.39
C PHE A 150 -17.73 -6.55 6.10
N LEU A 151 -16.48 -6.10 5.90
CA LEU A 151 -15.68 -6.49 4.73
C LEU A 151 -15.32 -7.98 4.76
N ALA A 152 -15.04 -8.54 5.93
CA ALA A 152 -14.67 -9.96 6.08
C ALA A 152 -15.78 -10.93 5.64
N GLN A 153 -17.04 -10.49 5.60
CA GLN A 153 -18.16 -11.31 5.11
C GLN A 153 -18.15 -11.53 3.59
N HIS A 154 -17.41 -10.70 2.84
CA HIS A 154 -17.39 -10.72 1.38
C HIS A 154 -16.03 -11.23 0.87
N GLN A 155 -16.02 -12.42 0.28
CA GLN A 155 -14.80 -13.06 -0.23
C GLN A 155 -14.04 -12.19 -1.24
N TYR A 156 -14.74 -11.40 -2.04
CA TYR A 156 -14.14 -10.48 -3.01
C TYR A 156 -13.12 -9.51 -2.40
N PHE A 157 -13.30 -9.05 -1.16
CA PHE A 157 -12.37 -8.13 -0.51
C PHE A 157 -11.24 -8.81 0.24
N VAL A 158 -11.42 -10.07 0.61
CA VAL A 158 -10.51 -10.82 1.48
C VAL A 158 -9.56 -11.71 0.68
N CYS A 159 -10.05 -12.28 -0.42
CA CYS A 159 -9.30 -13.24 -1.20
C CYS A 159 -8.26 -12.59 -2.12
N PRO A 160 -7.11 -13.23 -2.29
CA PRO A 160 -6.12 -12.79 -3.25
C PRO A 160 -6.66 -12.94 -4.67
N VAL A 161 -6.20 -12.06 -5.56
CA VAL A 161 -6.61 -12.07 -6.98
C VAL A 161 -5.73 -13.04 -7.74
N GLU A 162 -6.32 -14.12 -8.24
CA GLU A 162 -5.62 -15.10 -9.07
C GLU A 162 -6.16 -15.12 -10.50
N TYR A 163 -5.28 -15.38 -11.46
CA TYR A 163 -5.65 -15.51 -12.87
C TYR A 163 -5.90 -16.97 -13.23
N ASN A 164 -7.16 -17.31 -13.53
CA ASN A 164 -7.51 -18.67 -13.96
C ASN A 164 -7.31 -18.81 -15.49
N SER A 165 -6.39 -19.70 -15.86
CA SER A 165 -6.01 -19.96 -17.25
C SER A 165 -7.08 -20.68 -18.07
N GLU A 166 -8.01 -21.39 -17.42
CA GLU A 166 -9.07 -22.14 -18.09
C GLU A 166 -10.22 -21.23 -18.52
N THR A 167 -10.59 -20.27 -17.67
CA THR A 167 -11.71 -19.35 -17.92
C THR A 167 -11.27 -17.99 -18.49
N ASN A 168 -9.95 -17.72 -18.57
CA ASN A 168 -9.35 -16.42 -18.91
C ASN A 168 -9.92 -15.24 -18.09
N ARG A 169 -10.29 -15.49 -16.83
CA ARG A 169 -10.87 -14.49 -15.92
C ARG A 169 -10.09 -14.41 -14.63
N PHE A 170 -10.09 -13.23 -14.04
CA PHE A 170 -9.65 -13.02 -12.66
C PHE A 170 -10.70 -13.62 -11.73
N VAL A 171 -10.24 -14.49 -10.84
CA VAL A 171 -11.08 -15.16 -9.85
C VAL A 171 -10.60 -14.72 -8.47
N THR A 172 -11.55 -14.34 -7.62
CA THR A 172 -11.32 -13.93 -6.23
C THR A 172 -12.05 -14.88 -5.28
N GLU A 173 -12.16 -16.14 -5.68
CA GLU A 173 -12.83 -17.20 -4.92
C GLU A 173 -11.75 -18.03 -4.24
N CYS A 174 -11.60 -17.84 -2.93
CA CYS A 174 -10.66 -18.56 -2.09
C CYS A 174 -11.34 -18.98 -0.78
N GLU A 175 -10.73 -19.95 -0.09
CA GLU A 175 -11.09 -20.21 1.30
C GLU A 175 -10.46 -19.10 2.17
N PRO A 176 -11.26 -18.28 2.89
CA PRO A 176 -10.73 -17.17 3.66
C PRO A 176 -9.74 -17.66 4.71
N SER A 177 -8.61 -16.96 4.85
CA SER A 177 -7.59 -17.31 5.84
C SER A 177 -8.14 -17.26 7.27
N GLU A 178 -7.49 -17.98 8.19
CA GLU A 178 -7.93 -18.06 9.59
C GLU A 178 -8.09 -16.70 10.30
N LEU A 179 -7.46 -15.65 9.78
CA LEU A 179 -7.57 -14.28 10.27
C LEU A 179 -8.97 -13.68 10.07
N PHE A 180 -9.67 -14.11 9.01
CA PHE A 180 -11.00 -13.63 8.65
C PHE A 180 -12.11 -14.59 9.07
N GLN A 181 -11.75 -15.73 9.66
CA GLN A 181 -12.69 -16.69 10.23
C GLN A 181 -12.97 -16.38 11.71
N MET A 182 -14.24 -16.40 12.08
CA MET A 182 -14.65 -16.18 13.47
C MET A 182 -14.21 -17.35 14.35
N LYS A 183 -13.19 -17.13 15.19
CA LYS A 183 -12.71 -18.12 16.17
C LYS A 183 -13.36 -17.91 17.54
N LYS A 184 -13.72 -19.02 18.19
CA LYS A 184 -14.14 -19.03 19.59
C LYS A 184 -12.89 -19.06 20.47
N TYR A 185 -12.67 -18.00 21.25
CA TYR A 185 -11.58 -17.95 22.23
C TYR A 185 -12.12 -18.25 23.63
N SER A 186 -11.45 -19.14 24.37
CA SER A 186 -11.69 -19.32 25.80
C SER A 186 -11.00 -18.20 26.57
N VAL A 187 -11.75 -17.54 27.46
CA VAL A 187 -11.24 -16.43 28.26
C VAL A 187 -10.32 -16.98 29.36
N PRO A 188 -9.17 -16.34 29.67
CA PRO A 188 -8.31 -16.79 30.77
C PRO A 188 -9.07 -16.85 32.10
N PRO A 189 -8.76 -17.80 33.01
CA PRO A 189 -9.50 -17.99 34.26
C PRO A 189 -9.59 -16.72 35.12
N LEU A 190 -8.55 -15.88 35.04
CA LEU A 190 -8.44 -14.63 35.79
C LEU A 190 -9.45 -13.57 35.31
N LEU A 191 -9.77 -13.57 34.01
CA LEU A 191 -10.78 -12.69 33.41
C LEU A 191 -12.20 -13.24 33.58
N GLN A 192 -12.38 -14.57 33.59
CA GLN A 192 -13.66 -15.21 33.96
C GLN A 192 -14.09 -14.81 35.37
N ALA A 193 -13.16 -14.87 36.34
CA ALA A 193 -13.42 -14.46 37.72
C ALA A 193 -13.81 -12.98 37.88
N VAL A 194 -13.28 -12.09 37.02
CA VAL A 194 -13.58 -10.65 37.03
C VAL A 194 -14.88 -10.32 36.28
N LEU A 195 -15.17 -11.03 35.18
CA LEU A 195 -16.34 -10.80 34.32
C LEU A 195 -17.59 -11.56 34.78
N GLY A 196 -17.48 -12.42 35.80
CA GLY A 196 -18.62 -13.18 36.35
C GLY A 196 -19.16 -14.25 35.41
N TRP A 197 -18.29 -14.83 34.58
CA TRP A 197 -18.58 -15.93 33.67
C TRP A 197 -17.99 -17.25 34.17
#